data_AF-A0A101WU31-F1
#
_entry.id   AF-A0A101WU31-F1
#
_cell.length_a   1.000
_cell.length_b   1.000
_cell.length_c   1.000
_cell.angle_alpha   90.00
_cell.angle_beta   90.00
_cell.angle_gamma   90.00
#
_symmetry.space_group_name_H-M   'P 1'
#
loop_
_entity.id
_entity.type
_entity.pdbx_description
1 polymer ?
#
loop_
_entity_poly.entity_id
_entity_poly.type
_entity_poly.pdbx_seq_one_letter_code
_entity_poly.pdbx_strand_id
1 'polypeptide(L)'
;MSREFIELLRRQRAAREEILKNLDFYLCRISQIARELDPSAEVYLFGSFARGAARPDSDVDVLIVSDALGKDLLSVAETVDKITAELGVKGVFEIHVATRDLFERWYRGFIDVLIPTRC
;
A
#
# COMPACT_ATOMS: atom_id res chain seq x y z
N MET A 1 -25.81 13.53 -16.05
CA MET A 1 -24.88 12.40 -15.79
C MET A 1 -25.10 11.36 -16.88
N SER A 2 -24.12 11.13 -17.77
CA SER A 2 -24.28 10.20 -18.91
C SER A 2 -24.25 8.74 -18.46
N ARG A 3 -24.92 7.85 -19.20
CA ARG A 3 -24.95 6.41 -18.92
C ARG A 3 -23.55 5.77 -18.92
N GLU A 4 -22.66 6.28 -19.78
CA GLU A 4 -21.26 5.86 -19.87
C GLU A 4 -20.47 6.18 -18.59
N PHE A 5 -20.70 7.34 -17.99
CA PHE A 5 -20.03 7.73 -16.76
C PHE A 5 -20.43 6.80 -15.59
N ILE A 6 -21.71 6.44 -15.49
CA ILE A 6 -22.19 5.50 -14.46
C ILE A 6 -21.56 4.11 -14.63
N GLU A 7 -21.46 3.62 -15.88
CA GLU A 7 -20.82 2.33 -16.16
C GLU A 7 -19.32 2.34 -15.84
N LEU A 8 -18.62 3.44 -16.11
CA LEU A 8 -17.22 3.61 -15.72
C LEU A 8 -17.05 3.49 -14.20
N LEU A 9 -17.87 4.20 -13.42
CA LEU A 9 -17.81 4.14 -11.96
C LEU A 9 -18.12 2.75 -11.41
N ARG A 10 -19.08 2.03 -12.02
CA ARG A 10 -19.37 0.63 -11.66
C ARG A 10 -18.18 -0.29 -11.89
N ARG A 11 -17.50 -0.15 -13.03
CA ARG A 11 -16.29 -0.94 -13.34
C ARG A 11 -15.17 -0.65 -12.36
N GLN A 12 -14.91 0.62 -12.04
CA GLN A 12 -13.90 0.99 -11.05
C GLN A 12 -14.21 0.41 -9.67
N ARG A 13 -15.47 0.50 -9.23
CA ARG A 13 -15.91 -0.09 -7.97
C ARG A 13 -15.74 -1.60 -7.94
N ALA A 14 -16.15 -2.30 -8.99
CA ALA A 14 -16.01 -3.75 -9.07
C ALA A 14 -14.53 -4.18 -9.04
N ALA A 15 -13.64 -3.46 -9.74
CA ALA A 15 -12.20 -3.71 -9.71
C ALA A 15 -11.62 -3.50 -8.30
N ARG A 16 -12.00 -2.42 -7.61
CA ARG A 16 -11.61 -2.17 -6.22
C ARG A 16 -12.08 -3.31 -5.30
N GLU A 17 -13.34 -3.71 -5.40
CA GLU A 17 -13.91 -4.79 -4.58
C GLU A 17 -13.17 -6.12 -4.79
N GLU A 18 -12.76 -6.43 -6.02
CA GLU A 18 -11.97 -7.64 -6.32
C GLU A 18 -10.57 -7.59 -5.69
N ILE A 19 -9.91 -6.43 -5.73
CA ILE A 19 -8.62 -6.23 -5.07
C ILE A 19 -8.76 -6.43 -3.55
N LEU A 20 -9.77 -5.81 -2.94
CA LEU A 20 -10.00 -5.90 -1.50
C LEU A 20 -10.37 -7.32 -1.03
N LYS A 21 -11.10 -8.10 -1.83
CA LYS A 21 -11.37 -9.52 -1.53
C LYS A 21 -10.11 -10.37 -1.50
N ASN A 22 -9.10 -9.98 -2.27
CA ASN A 22 -7.82 -10.67 -2.38
C ASN A 22 -6.69 -9.90 -1.67
N LEU A 23 -7.01 -9.17 -0.59
CA LEU A 23 -6.09 -8.24 0.04
C LEU A 23 -4.75 -8.88 0.44
N ASP A 24 -4.78 -10.06 1.04
CA ASP A 24 -3.57 -10.77 1.47
C ASP A 24 -2.63 -11.11 0.30
N PHE A 25 -3.21 -11.45 -0.86
CA PHE A 25 -2.44 -11.71 -2.08
C PHE A 25 -1.71 -10.44 -2.52
N TYR A 26 -2.41 -9.31 -2.59
CA TYR A 26 -1.82 -8.04 -3.00
C TYR A 26 -0.78 -7.54 -2.00
N LEU A 27 -1.05 -7.62 -0.69
CA LEU A 27 -0.06 -7.30 0.34
C LEU A 27 1.21 -8.14 0.21
N CYS A 28 1.05 -9.44 -0.11
CA CYS A 28 2.19 -10.29 -0.34
C CYS A 28 2.97 -9.90 -1.60
N ARG A 29 2.28 -9.62 -2.72
CA ARG A 29 2.92 -9.14 -3.95
C ARG A 29 3.68 -7.83 -3.73
N ILE A 30 3.11 -6.88 -3.00
CA ILE A 30 3.78 -5.64 -2.60
C ILE A 30 5.07 -5.96 -1.82
N SER A 31 4.98 -6.86 -0.83
CA SER A 31 6.13 -7.29 -0.05
C SER A 31 7.22 -7.95 -0.89
N GLN A 32 6.85 -8.76 -1.89
CA GLN A 32 7.79 -9.40 -2.80
C GLN A 32 8.50 -8.37 -3.68
N ILE A 33 7.76 -7.46 -4.32
CA ILE A 33 8.35 -6.41 -5.17
C ILE A 33 9.27 -5.49 -4.35
N ALA A 34 8.87 -5.12 -3.13
CA ALA A 34 9.73 -4.33 -2.24
C ALA A 34 11.04 -5.05 -1.91
N ARG A 35 10.98 -6.37 -1.61
CA ARG A 35 12.17 -7.19 -1.33
C ARG A 35 13.04 -7.46 -2.55
N GLU A 36 12.47 -7.47 -3.75
CA GLU A 36 13.23 -7.54 -5.00
C GLU A 36 14.04 -6.25 -5.26
N LEU A 37 13.50 -5.10 -4.86
CA LEU A 37 14.20 -3.81 -4.94
C LEU A 37 15.24 -3.66 -3.83
N ASP A 38 14.91 -4.08 -2.62
CA ASP A 38 15.81 -4.11 -1.47
C ASP A 38 15.50 -5.32 -0.57
N PRO A 39 16.38 -6.34 -0.50
CA PRO A 39 16.16 -7.53 0.32
C PRO A 39 15.94 -7.26 1.82
N SER A 40 16.33 -6.08 2.32
CA SER A 40 16.13 -5.67 3.71
C SER A 40 14.80 -4.96 3.97
N ALA A 41 13.98 -4.76 2.93
CA ALA A 41 12.69 -4.08 3.03
C ALA A 41 11.70 -4.89 3.89
N GLU A 42 11.10 -4.20 4.86
CA GLU A 42 10.01 -4.73 5.67
C GLU A 42 8.70 -4.05 5.30
N VAL A 43 7.63 -4.83 5.16
CA VAL A 43 6.34 -4.33 4.70
C VAL A 43 5.27 -4.63 5.74
N TYR A 44 4.44 -3.61 6.00
CA TYR A 44 3.45 -3.63 7.04
C TYR A 44 2.13 -3.07 6.54
N LEU A 45 1.02 -3.72 6.88
CA LEU A 45 -0.31 -3.13 6.81
C LEU A 45 -0.55 -2.31 8.09
N PHE A 46 -1.05 -1.09 7.93
CA PHE A 46 -1.45 -0.25 9.05
C PHE A 46 -2.79 0.45 8.78
N GLY A 47 -3.12 1.44 9.60
CA GLY A 47 -4.27 2.31 9.34
C GLY A 47 -5.63 1.63 9.56
N SER A 48 -6.62 2.02 8.76
CA SER A 48 -8.03 1.64 9.02
C SER A 48 -8.30 0.14 8.79
N PHE A 49 -7.67 -0.45 7.79
CA PHE A 49 -7.76 -1.89 7.52
C PHE A 49 -7.11 -2.72 8.61
N ALA A 50 -5.91 -2.33 9.07
CA ALA A 50 -5.24 -3.03 10.19
C ALA A 50 -6.07 -2.98 11.48
N ARG A 51 -6.80 -1.87 11.73
CA ARG A 51 -7.67 -1.70 12.89
C ARG A 51 -9.04 -2.38 12.78
N GLY A 52 -9.39 -2.94 11.62
CA GLY A 52 -10.73 -3.47 11.36
C GLY A 52 -11.83 -2.39 11.34
N ALA A 53 -11.46 -1.13 11.11
CA ALA A 53 -12.34 0.04 11.13
C ALA A 53 -12.42 0.73 9.75
N ALA A 54 -12.07 0.01 8.68
CA ALA A 54 -12.12 0.50 7.31
C ALA A 54 -13.57 0.80 6.87
N ARG A 55 -13.75 1.93 6.20
CA ARG A 55 -15.00 2.29 5.51
C ARG A 55 -14.95 1.82 4.05
N PRO A 56 -16.08 1.78 3.33
CA PRO A 56 -16.10 1.39 1.92
C PRO A 56 -15.19 2.24 1.01
N ASP A 57 -14.94 3.49 1.40
CA ASP A 57 -14.08 4.45 0.71
C ASP A 57 -12.67 4.54 1.30
N SER A 58 -12.35 3.78 2.36
CA SER A 58 -11.01 3.77 2.96
C SER A 58 -10.00 3.12 2.03
N ASP A 59 -8.84 3.75 1.90
CA ASP A 59 -7.67 3.17 1.23
C ASP A 59 -6.94 2.17 2.13
N VAL A 60 -6.12 1.33 1.52
CA VAL A 60 -5.31 0.33 2.21
C VAL A 60 -3.92 0.92 2.46
N ASP A 61 -3.68 1.32 3.70
CA ASP A 61 -2.42 1.94 4.13
C ASP A 61 -1.32 0.88 4.29
N VAL A 62 -0.24 0.97 3.50
CA VAL A 62 0.90 0.07 3.55
C VAL A 62 2.18 0.84 3.79
N LEU A 63 2.97 0.42 4.78
CA LEU A 63 4.27 1.00 5.09
C LEU A 63 5.39 0.05 4.69
N ILE A 64 6.32 0.55 3.87
CA ILE A 64 7.56 -0.11 3.50
C ILE A 64 8.70 0.59 4.25
N VAL A 65 9.41 -0.15 5.10
CA VAL A 65 10.58 0.34 5.83
C VAL A 65 11.85 -0.17 5.15
N SER A 66 12.62 0.75 4.57
CA SER A 66 13.89 0.48 3.89
C SER A 66 14.73 1.76 3.83
N ASP A 67 15.99 1.68 4.23
CA ASP A 67 16.92 2.80 4.13
C ASP A 67 17.31 3.11 2.67
N ALA A 68 17.29 2.11 1.78
CA ALA A 68 17.61 2.28 0.37
C ALA A 68 16.45 2.88 -0.43
N LEU A 69 15.22 2.43 -0.18
CA LEU A 69 14.02 2.87 -0.90
C LEU A 69 13.47 4.19 -0.33
N GLY A 70 13.64 4.42 0.98
CA GLY A 70 13.19 5.63 1.68
C GLY A 70 14.20 6.78 1.70
N LYS A 71 15.37 6.65 1.06
CA LYS A 71 16.49 7.61 1.19
C LYS A 71 16.18 9.02 0.69
N ASP A 72 15.33 9.15 -0.33
CA ASP A 72 14.95 10.42 -0.95
C ASP A 72 13.60 10.31 -1.67
N LEU A 73 13.03 11.47 -2.02
CA LEU A 73 11.71 11.54 -2.67
C LEU A 73 11.64 10.82 -4.02
N LEU A 74 12.75 10.78 -4.76
CA LEU A 74 12.78 10.12 -6.07
C LEU A 74 12.67 8.61 -5.88
N SER A 75 13.46 8.04 -4.97
CA SER A 75 13.47 6.61 -4.65
C SER A 75 12.13 6.14 -4.10
N VAL A 76 11.50 6.97 -3.27
CA VAL A 76 10.13 6.74 -2.79
C VAL A 76 9.15 6.72 -3.97
N ALA A 77 9.19 7.72 -4.85
CA ALA A 77 8.29 7.81 -5.99
C ALA A 77 8.46 6.65 -6.97
N GLU A 78 9.71 6.28 -7.29
CA GLU A 78 10.03 5.14 -8.16
C GLU A 78 9.52 3.81 -7.57
N THR A 79 9.69 3.63 -6.25
CA THR A 79 9.20 2.43 -5.55
C THR A 79 7.67 2.33 -5.62
N VAL A 80 6.97 3.42 -5.30
CA VAL A 80 5.50 3.47 -5.32
C VAL A 80 4.96 3.30 -6.74
N ASP A 81 5.54 3.99 -7.73
CA ASP A 81 5.10 3.89 -9.12
C ASP A 81 5.31 2.48 -9.67
N LYS A 82 6.47 1.85 -9.42
CA LYS A 82 6.72 0.47 -9.82
C LYS A 82 5.68 -0.49 -9.26
N ILE A 83 5.45 -0.45 -7.94
CA ILE A 83 4.49 -1.35 -7.28
C ILE A 83 3.06 -1.12 -7.80
N THR A 84 2.64 0.14 -7.89
CA THR A 84 1.26 0.48 -8.29
C THR A 84 0.99 0.19 -9.77
N ALA A 85 1.98 0.41 -10.65
CA ALA A 85 1.90 0.10 -12.07
C ALA A 85 1.90 -1.40 -12.34
N GLU A 86 2.78 -2.17 -11.67
CA GLU A 86 2.88 -3.63 -11.86
C GLU A 86 1.61 -4.35 -11.39
N LEU A 87 1.02 -3.93 -10.27
CA LEU A 87 -0.14 -4.59 -9.69
C LEU A 87 -1.48 -4.00 -10.13
N GLY A 88 -1.49 -2.83 -10.78
CA GLY A 88 -2.71 -2.14 -11.17
C GLY A 88 -3.55 -1.69 -9.98
N VAL A 89 -2.91 -1.33 -8.87
CA VAL A 89 -3.56 -1.04 -7.57
C VAL A 89 -3.66 0.45 -7.24
N LYS A 90 -3.39 1.30 -8.23
CA LYS A 90 -3.43 2.77 -8.06
C LYS A 90 -4.82 3.22 -7.57
N GLY A 91 -4.83 4.00 -6.48
CA GLY A 91 -6.06 4.49 -5.86
C GLY A 91 -6.82 3.45 -5.03
N VAL A 92 -6.22 2.29 -4.74
CA VAL A 92 -6.71 1.32 -3.74
C VAL A 92 -5.75 1.25 -2.56
N PHE A 93 -4.45 1.24 -2.83
CA PHE A 93 -3.41 1.23 -1.81
C PHE A 93 -2.76 2.61 -1.70
N GLU A 94 -2.58 3.06 -0.45
CA GLU A 94 -1.71 4.19 -0.11
C GLU A 94 -0.38 3.62 0.41
N ILE A 95 0.66 3.73 -0.41
CA ILE A 95 1.98 3.14 -0.09
C ILE A 95 2.88 4.24 0.45
N HIS A 96 3.32 4.05 1.69
CA HIS A 96 4.31 4.85 2.37
C HIS A 96 5.66 4.14 2.32
N VAL A 97 6.73 4.87 2.04
CA VAL A 97 8.08 4.35 2.08
C VAL A 97 8.91 5.23 3.02
N ALA A 98 9.59 4.61 3.98
CA ALA A 98 10.34 5.32 5.01
C ALA A 98 11.67 4.63 5.30
N THR A 99 12.68 5.42 5.68
CA THR A 99 13.89 4.89 6.30
C THR A 99 13.58 4.31 7.68
N ARG A 100 14.50 3.50 8.21
CA ARG A 100 14.41 2.97 9.57
C ARG A 100 14.31 4.08 10.60
N ASP A 101 15.12 5.12 10.45
CA ASP A 101 15.13 6.28 11.35
C ASP A 101 13.79 7.04 11.32
N LEU A 102 13.23 7.29 10.13
CA LEU A 102 11.93 7.96 10.00
C LEU A 102 10.79 7.11 10.56
N PHE A 103 10.86 5.79 10.37
CA PHE A 103 9.90 4.86 10.98
C PHE A 103 9.91 4.99 12.51
N GLU A 104 11.09 4.87 13.13
CA GLU A 104 11.26 4.91 14.58
C GLU A 104 10.86 6.25 15.20
N ARG A 105 11.25 7.37 14.56
CA ARG A 105 11.02 8.71 15.11
C ARG A 105 9.63 9.26 14.87
N TRP A 106 8.95 8.81 13.82
CA TRP A 106 7.65 9.35 13.41
C TRP A 106 6.57 8.28 13.42
N TYR A 107 6.59 7.38 12.43
CA TYR A 107 5.49 6.41 12.22
C TYR A 107 5.19 5.56 13.46
N ARG A 108 6.22 5.12 14.19
CA ARG A 108 6.05 4.30 15.40
C ARG A 108 5.22 4.97 16.50
N GLY A 109 5.22 6.31 16.57
CA GLY A 109 4.43 7.06 17.54
C GLY A 109 2.97 7.29 17.14
N PHE A 110 2.65 7.19 15.84
CA PHE A 110 1.31 7.47 15.30
C PHE A 110 0.53 6.22 14.89
N ILE A 111 1.21 5.08 14.71
CA ILE A 111 0.57 3.83 14.29
C ILE A 111 0.12 3.03 15.51
N ASP A 112 -1.19 2.86 15.65
CA ASP A 112 -1.79 2.05 16.73
C ASP A 112 -1.61 0.55 16.49
N VAL A 113 -1.76 0.10 15.24
CA VAL A 113 -1.73 -1.31 14.84
C VAL A 113 -0.88 -1.46 13.59
N LEU A 114 0.12 -2.33 13.67
CA LEU A 114 1.06 -2.63 12.60
C LEU A 114 1.07 -4.15 12.38
N ILE A 115 0.65 -4.60 11.19
CA ILE A 115 0.56 -6.02 10.86
C ILE A 115 1.64 -6.34 9.83
N PRO A 116 2.65 -7.16 10.16
CA PRO A 116 3.66 -7.58 9.18
C PRO A 116 3.02 -8.46 8.10
N THR A 117 3.44 -8.26 6.85
CA THR A 117 3.05 -9.14 5.75
C THR A 117 3.58 -10.55 5.99
N ARG A 118 2.71 -11.56 5.86
CA ARG A 118 3.07 -12.97 6.08
C ARG A 118 3.29 -13.66 4.75
N CYS A 119 4.39 -13.29 4.12
CA CYS A 119 5.11 -14.05 3.12
C CYS A 119 6.59 -13.62 3.13
#